data_AF-A0A0L0SCF9-F1
#
_entry.id   AF-A0A0L0SCF9-F1
#
_cell.length_a   1.000
_cell.length_b   1.000
_cell.length_c   1.000
_cell.angle_alpha   90.00
_cell.angle_beta   90.00
_cell.angle_gamma   90.00
#
_symmetry.space_group_name_H-M   'P 1'
#
loop_
_entity.id
_entity.type
_entity.pdbx_description
1 polymer ?
#
loop_
_entity_poly.entity_id
_entity_poly.type
_entity_poly.pdbx_seq_one_letter_code
_entity_poly.pdbx_strand_id
1 'polypeptide(L)'
;MYINCLANSTVDRINPNTILPVDQRKVLQDPTIDKLGHDFFHSGLPRDLPDLLVRVAGALIVVRAAISGRQAITIFRRFLYVAGAAFLLRAPSLLMTVLPNPNIDCMSSPHPNIFVDALYLLTLMRASCGDVFFSGHTIFFTVCARLWISYSSSRVLKLLVTAVMAFAMFSLVWASYHYSIDVFIACLVVNVIYSFYHWVIKRKLGSERWWGRVIRAADGEELMDTLEADYRAVTPDALTSHETLANDSDSVGKDAKMIHDPETAAAPISDGKSAVHANVDATSIHAADVASVVLAHGLHHHHDELQLLVDGPVPALPDDATSSASSSGSSSSSGSSPRKRSDDVSPRVASGDMTPPQLHE
;
A
#
# COMPACT_ATOMS: atom_id res chain seq x y z
N MET A 1 -7.70 -6.88 3.45
CA MET A 1 -7.79 -5.67 2.59
C MET A 1 -9.22 -5.15 2.52
N TYR A 2 -10.18 -5.76 1.80
CA TYR A 2 -11.55 -5.20 1.66
C TYR A 2 -12.22 -4.71 2.96
N ILE A 3 -12.12 -5.44 4.07
CA ILE A 3 -12.64 -5.01 5.39
C ILE A 3 -12.03 -3.68 5.86
N ASN A 4 -10.74 -3.42 5.57
CA ASN A 4 -10.10 -2.12 5.83
C ASN A 4 -10.59 -1.04 4.85
N CYS A 5 -10.83 -1.37 3.59
CA CYS A 5 -11.41 -0.43 2.63
C CYS A 5 -12.83 -0.04 3.05
N LEU A 6 -13.60 -0.98 3.60
CA LEU A 6 -14.91 -0.73 4.22
C LEU A 6 -14.79 0.13 5.48
N ALA A 7 -13.80 -0.11 6.34
CA ALA A 7 -13.53 0.74 7.50
C ALA A 7 -13.16 2.18 7.09
N ASN A 8 -12.20 2.37 6.17
CA ASN A 8 -11.87 3.67 5.59
C ASN A 8 -13.12 4.36 5.03
N SER A 9 -13.93 3.64 4.26
CA SER A 9 -15.18 4.11 3.65
C SER A 9 -16.17 4.61 4.72
N THR A 10 -16.41 3.84 5.79
CA THR A 10 -17.24 4.28 6.93
C THR A 10 -16.71 5.60 7.52
N VAL A 11 -15.41 5.63 7.82
CA VAL A 11 -14.79 6.74 8.56
C VAL A 11 -14.72 8.02 7.74
N ASP A 12 -14.46 7.91 6.44
CA ASP A 12 -14.45 9.00 5.46
C ASP A 12 -15.80 9.74 5.36
N ARG A 13 -16.92 9.11 5.75
CA ARG A 13 -18.25 9.75 5.84
C ARG A 13 -18.56 10.41 7.20
N ILE A 14 -17.73 10.20 8.22
CA ILE A 14 -17.93 10.75 9.57
C ILE A 14 -16.76 11.61 10.06
N ASN A 15 -15.65 11.68 9.32
CA ASN A 15 -14.49 12.48 9.68
C ASN A 15 -14.81 13.99 9.52
N PRO A 16 -14.64 14.82 10.56
CA PRO A 16 -14.96 16.25 10.47
C PRO A 16 -14.10 16.96 9.43
N ASN A 17 -12.84 16.54 9.18
CA ASN A 17 -12.01 17.15 8.15
C ASN A 17 -12.46 16.80 6.72
N THR A 18 -13.24 15.74 6.50
CA THR A 18 -13.85 15.48 5.18
C THR A 18 -15.11 16.34 4.98
N ILE A 19 -15.92 16.52 6.03
CA ILE A 19 -17.24 17.16 5.98
C ILE A 19 -17.14 18.70 6.00
N LEU A 20 -16.20 19.25 6.78
CA LEU A 20 -16.07 20.70 6.97
C LEU A 20 -15.31 21.38 5.81
N PRO A 21 -15.62 22.66 5.52
CA PRO A 21 -14.82 23.46 4.60
C PRO A 21 -13.43 23.75 5.20
N VAL A 22 -12.46 24.07 4.34
CA VAL A 22 -11.02 24.02 4.68
C VAL A 22 -10.65 24.99 5.82
N ASP A 23 -11.33 26.13 5.93
CA ASP A 23 -11.19 27.11 7.01
C ASP A 23 -11.55 26.59 8.42
N GLN A 24 -12.34 25.52 8.50
CA GLN A 24 -12.83 24.92 9.75
C GLN A 24 -12.15 23.58 10.09
N ARG A 25 -11.30 23.06 9.20
CA ARG A 25 -10.53 21.82 9.41
C ARG A 25 -9.49 22.03 10.50
N LYS A 26 -9.25 21.00 11.30
CA LYS A 26 -8.26 21.03 12.39
C LYS A 26 -7.35 19.83 12.27
N VAL A 27 -6.03 20.04 12.33
CA VAL A 27 -5.04 18.96 12.41
C VAL A 27 -4.66 18.72 13.87
N LEU A 28 -4.25 17.50 14.20
CA LEU A 28 -3.65 17.22 15.51
C LEU A 28 -2.19 17.70 15.49
N GLN A 29 -1.69 18.19 16.63
CA GLN A 29 -0.32 18.72 16.68
C GLN A 29 0.72 17.59 16.63
N ASP A 30 1.59 17.62 15.62
CA ASP A 30 2.72 16.69 15.47
C ASP A 30 4.02 17.49 15.30
N PRO A 31 4.91 17.52 16.31
CA PRO A 31 6.19 18.26 16.25
C PRO A 31 7.14 17.85 15.12
N THR A 32 6.84 16.78 14.39
CA THR A 32 7.53 16.31 13.19
C THR A 32 6.97 16.98 11.94
N ILE A 33 5.64 17.04 11.80
CA ILE A 33 4.95 17.73 10.71
C ILE A 33 5.13 19.25 10.83
N ASP A 34 4.94 19.80 12.03
CA ASP A 34 5.08 21.24 12.33
C ASP A 34 6.45 21.80 11.90
N LYS A 35 7.49 20.95 11.85
CA LYS A 35 8.86 21.32 11.44
C LYS A 35 9.13 21.02 9.97
N LEU A 36 8.79 19.81 9.50
CA LEU A 36 9.19 19.34 8.17
C LEU A 36 8.22 19.76 7.05
N GLY A 37 6.94 19.94 7.36
CA GLY A 37 5.90 20.22 6.36
C GLY A 37 6.13 21.53 5.61
N HIS A 38 6.68 22.55 6.28
CA HIS A 38 7.08 23.80 5.64
C HIS A 38 8.18 23.57 4.58
N ASP A 39 9.21 22.80 4.93
CA ASP A 39 10.33 22.49 4.03
C ASP A 39 9.89 21.64 2.82
N PHE A 40 8.82 20.86 2.95
CA PHE A 40 8.23 20.13 1.81
C PHE A 40 7.72 21.09 0.74
N PHE A 41 7.03 22.17 1.11
CA PHE A 41 6.52 23.15 0.15
C PHE A 41 7.63 23.89 -0.60
N HIS A 42 8.79 24.12 0.04
CA HIS A 42 9.97 24.70 -0.64
C HIS A 42 10.74 23.69 -1.49
N SER A 43 10.56 22.38 -1.27
CA SER A 43 11.26 21.33 -2.04
C SER A 43 10.79 21.20 -3.49
N GLY A 44 9.59 21.70 -3.83
CA GLY A 44 8.98 21.55 -5.15
C GLY A 44 8.55 20.13 -5.51
N LEU A 45 8.58 19.18 -4.56
CA LEU A 45 8.16 17.80 -4.80
C LEU A 45 6.63 17.68 -4.95
N PRO A 46 6.13 16.76 -5.80
CA PRO A 46 4.69 16.52 -5.94
C PRO A 46 4.14 15.92 -4.64
N ARG A 47 2.96 16.38 -4.19
CA ARG A 47 2.30 15.82 -3.00
C ARG A 47 2.07 14.32 -3.10
N ASP A 48 1.81 13.80 -4.31
CA ASP A 48 1.53 12.39 -4.56
C ASP A 48 2.79 11.50 -4.57
N LEU A 49 3.95 12.04 -4.17
CA LEU A 49 5.19 11.28 -4.01
C LEU A 49 5.04 10.02 -3.14
N PRO A 50 4.33 10.00 -1.99
CA PRO A 50 4.18 8.79 -1.20
C PRO A 50 3.31 7.73 -1.91
N ASP A 51 2.34 8.15 -2.72
CA ASP A 51 1.49 7.30 -3.54
C ASP A 51 2.26 6.70 -4.73
N LEU A 52 3.13 7.48 -5.38
CA LEU A 52 4.08 6.96 -6.36
C LEU A 52 5.02 5.93 -5.71
N LEU A 53 5.55 6.23 -4.53
CA LEU A 53 6.46 5.32 -3.83
C LEU A 53 5.77 4.03 -3.37
N VAL A 54 4.49 4.06 -2.97
CA VAL A 54 3.77 2.81 -2.62
C VAL A 54 3.46 1.95 -3.84
N ARG A 55 3.20 2.54 -5.02
CA ARG A 55 3.13 1.82 -6.30
C ARG A 55 4.47 1.16 -6.64
N VAL A 56 5.59 1.88 -6.47
CA VAL A 56 6.95 1.34 -6.63
C VAL A 56 7.24 0.20 -5.63
N ALA A 57 6.83 0.34 -4.36
CA ALA A 57 6.98 -0.72 -3.36
C ALA A 57 6.17 -1.98 -3.73
N GLY A 58 4.95 -1.83 -4.22
CA GLY A 58 4.14 -2.93 -4.77
C GLY A 58 4.82 -3.62 -5.94
N ALA A 59 5.33 -2.86 -6.90
CA ALA A 59 6.10 -3.40 -8.03
C ALA A 59 7.36 -4.14 -7.56
N LEU A 60 8.12 -3.60 -6.60
CA LEU A 60 9.30 -4.26 -6.02
C LEU A 60 8.97 -5.56 -5.27
N ILE A 61 7.77 -5.70 -4.69
CA ILE A 61 7.30 -6.96 -4.09
C ILE A 61 6.99 -7.98 -5.18
N VAL A 62 6.27 -7.60 -6.24
CA VAL A 62 5.93 -8.49 -7.37
C VAL A 62 7.19 -8.93 -8.12
N VAL A 63 8.10 -8.00 -8.41
CA VAL A 63 9.41 -8.28 -9.03
C VAL A 63 10.24 -9.21 -8.15
N ARG A 64 10.27 -9.01 -6.82
CA ARG A 64 10.97 -9.96 -5.93
C ARG A 64 10.31 -11.32 -5.90
N ALA A 65 8.98 -11.43 -5.94
CA ALA A 65 8.33 -12.73 -6.07
C ALA A 65 8.75 -13.43 -7.38
N ALA A 66 8.60 -12.75 -8.53
CA ALA A 66 8.91 -13.29 -9.85
C ALA A 66 10.37 -13.77 -10.00
N ILE A 67 11.34 -12.97 -9.55
CA ILE A 67 12.78 -13.32 -9.58
C ILE A 67 13.08 -14.59 -8.75
N SER A 68 12.22 -14.96 -7.79
CA SER A 68 12.38 -16.17 -6.98
C SER A 68 11.83 -17.46 -7.63
N GLY A 69 11.29 -17.41 -8.84
CA GLY A 69 10.90 -18.58 -9.62
C GLY A 69 9.99 -19.55 -8.85
N ARG A 70 10.48 -20.76 -8.56
CA ARG A 70 9.74 -21.79 -7.78
C ARG A 70 9.26 -21.28 -6.40
N GLN A 71 9.95 -20.32 -5.78
CA GLN A 71 9.58 -19.73 -4.49
C GLN A 71 8.64 -18.52 -4.60
N ALA A 72 8.24 -18.09 -5.81
CA ALA A 72 7.39 -16.91 -6.03
C ALA A 72 6.06 -16.99 -5.27
N ILE A 73 5.39 -18.14 -5.36
CA ILE A 73 4.09 -18.40 -4.70
C ILE A 73 4.24 -18.33 -3.18
N THR A 74 5.32 -18.90 -2.62
CA THR A 74 5.61 -18.81 -1.19
C THR A 74 5.86 -17.36 -0.77
N ILE A 75 6.71 -16.60 -1.45
CA ILE A 75 6.93 -15.18 -1.14
C ILE A 75 5.62 -14.37 -1.22
N PHE A 76 4.76 -14.65 -2.19
CA PHE A 76 3.46 -13.99 -2.32
C PHE A 76 2.47 -14.37 -1.20
N ARG A 77 2.41 -15.65 -0.79
CA ARG A 77 1.66 -16.10 0.40
C ARG A 77 2.15 -15.41 1.67
N ARG A 78 3.47 -15.28 1.84
CA ARG A 78 4.11 -14.59 2.97
C ARG A 78 3.77 -13.10 3.01
N PHE A 79 3.78 -12.42 1.84
CA PHE A 79 3.27 -11.06 1.70
C PHE A 79 1.79 -10.95 2.10
N LEU A 80 0.92 -11.77 1.51
CA LEU A 80 -0.53 -11.76 1.76
C LEU A 80 -0.86 -12.02 3.23
N TYR A 81 -0.15 -12.94 3.90
CA TYR A 81 -0.36 -13.20 5.32
C TYR A 81 0.02 -12.00 6.19
N VAL A 82 1.23 -11.46 6.03
CA VAL A 82 1.72 -10.36 6.89
C VAL A 82 0.95 -9.06 6.65
N ALA A 83 0.74 -8.68 5.38
CA ALA A 83 -0.07 -7.52 5.03
C ALA A 83 -1.55 -7.73 5.42
N GLY A 84 -2.11 -8.92 5.18
CA GLY A 84 -3.47 -9.28 5.56
C GLY A 84 -3.72 -9.15 7.06
N ALA A 85 -2.83 -9.69 7.89
CA ALA A 85 -2.88 -9.55 9.34
C ALA A 85 -2.78 -8.09 9.81
N ALA A 86 -1.87 -7.29 9.22
CA ALA A 86 -1.75 -5.88 9.55
C ALA A 86 -3.01 -5.08 9.18
N PHE A 87 -3.59 -5.28 7.99
CA PHE A 87 -4.84 -4.64 7.58
C PHE A 87 -6.08 -5.14 8.37
N LEU A 88 -6.05 -6.35 8.94
CA LEU A 88 -7.09 -6.82 9.86
C LEU A 88 -6.99 -6.17 11.25
N LEU A 89 -5.79 -5.80 11.70
CA LEU A 89 -5.60 -5.02 12.93
C LEU A 89 -5.90 -3.52 12.74
N ARG A 90 -5.66 -2.98 11.54
CA ARG A 90 -5.98 -1.57 11.22
C ARG A 90 -7.48 -1.30 11.09
N ALA A 91 -8.24 -2.22 10.49
CA ALA A 91 -9.67 -2.03 10.27
C ALA A 91 -10.48 -1.66 11.54
N PRO A 92 -10.31 -2.32 12.72
CA PRO A 92 -11.01 -1.92 13.94
C PRO A 92 -10.46 -0.62 14.56
N SER A 93 -9.16 -0.31 14.47
CA SER A 93 -8.62 0.90 15.10
C SER A 93 -9.21 2.17 14.49
N LEU A 94 -9.41 2.19 13.18
CA LEU A 94 -10.09 3.27 12.44
C LEU A 94 -11.56 3.46 12.87
N LEU A 95 -12.22 2.39 13.32
CA LEU A 95 -13.63 2.40 13.74
C LEU A 95 -13.81 2.69 15.25
N MET A 96 -12.75 2.55 16.05
CA MET A 96 -12.77 2.83 17.49
C MET A 96 -12.57 4.31 17.81
N THR A 97 -11.67 4.97 17.08
CA THR A 97 -11.38 6.39 17.22
C THR A 97 -11.21 6.96 15.82
N VAL A 98 -11.83 8.11 15.53
CA VAL A 98 -11.66 8.82 14.25
C VAL A 98 -10.81 10.06 14.48
N LEU A 99 -9.56 10.03 14.01
CA LEU A 99 -8.65 11.17 14.05
C LEU A 99 -8.84 12.08 12.82
N PRO A 100 -8.65 13.41 12.96
CA PRO A 100 -8.64 14.32 11.82
C PRO A 100 -7.46 14.03 10.88
N ASN A 101 -7.70 14.02 9.57
CA ASN A 101 -6.64 13.86 8.56
C ASN A 101 -5.66 15.05 8.59
N PRO A 102 -4.32 14.82 8.61
CA PRO A 102 -3.30 15.89 8.57
C PRO A 102 -3.26 16.66 7.24
N ASN A 103 -3.66 16.06 6.12
CA ASN A 103 -3.73 16.72 4.83
C ASN A 103 -5.03 17.54 4.71
N ILE A 104 -4.98 18.81 5.13
CA ILE A 104 -6.13 19.73 5.14
C ILE A 104 -6.79 19.92 3.76
N ASP A 105 -6.04 19.76 2.68
CA ASP A 105 -6.52 19.93 1.30
C ASP A 105 -7.16 18.65 0.72
N CYS A 106 -7.18 17.55 1.48
CA CYS A 106 -7.75 16.29 1.03
C CYS A 106 -9.28 16.44 0.87
N MET A 107 -9.78 16.27 -0.36
CA MET A 107 -11.20 16.21 -0.66
C MET A 107 -11.55 14.80 -1.14
N SER A 108 -12.63 14.23 -0.60
CA SER A 108 -13.11 12.92 -1.03
C SER A 108 -14.60 12.99 -1.38
N SER A 109 -14.97 12.32 -2.47
CA SER A 109 -16.37 12.21 -2.94
C SER A 109 -16.83 10.76 -2.79
N PRO A 110 -17.49 10.38 -1.69
CA PRO A 110 -17.83 8.98 -1.41
C PRO A 110 -19.04 8.53 -2.22
N HIS A 111 -18.92 7.38 -2.90
CA HIS A 111 -20.05 6.80 -3.62
C HIS A 111 -21.17 6.41 -2.62
N PRO A 112 -22.46 6.66 -2.91
CA PRO A 112 -23.54 6.50 -1.92
C PRO A 112 -23.66 5.08 -1.34
N ASN A 113 -23.40 4.05 -2.14
CA ASN A 113 -23.30 2.68 -1.63
C ASN A 113 -21.89 2.42 -1.07
N ILE A 114 -21.81 2.23 0.25
CA ILE A 114 -20.59 1.99 1.03
C ILE A 114 -19.78 0.77 0.57
N PHE A 115 -20.43 -0.29 0.08
CA PHE A 115 -19.76 -1.51 -0.37
C PHE A 115 -19.08 -1.34 -1.73
N VAL A 116 -19.67 -0.53 -2.61
CA VAL A 116 -19.10 -0.13 -3.91
C VAL A 116 -17.96 0.87 -3.69
N ASP A 117 -18.14 1.82 -2.77
CA ASP A 117 -17.09 2.77 -2.39
C ASP A 117 -15.87 2.06 -1.77
N ALA A 118 -16.10 1.04 -0.93
CA ALA A 118 -15.05 0.16 -0.42
C ALA A 118 -14.37 -0.67 -1.52
N LEU A 119 -15.04 -0.95 -2.63
CA LEU A 119 -14.44 -1.58 -3.80
C LEU A 119 -13.57 -0.58 -4.58
N TYR A 120 -14.03 0.66 -4.79
CA TYR A 120 -13.22 1.71 -5.44
C TYR A 120 -11.95 2.06 -4.67
N LEU A 121 -12.01 2.06 -3.33
CA LEU A 121 -10.84 2.17 -2.45
C LEU A 121 -9.91 0.93 -2.51
N LEU A 122 -10.42 -0.24 -2.92
CA LEU A 122 -9.62 -1.46 -3.10
C LEU A 122 -9.00 -1.56 -4.50
N THR A 123 -9.67 -1.05 -5.53
CA THR A 123 -9.18 -1.01 -6.92
C THR A 123 -8.37 0.25 -7.24
N LEU A 124 -8.10 1.10 -6.24
CA LEU A 124 -7.37 2.36 -6.36
C LEU A 124 -8.03 3.40 -7.31
N MET A 125 -9.33 3.24 -7.60
CA MET A 125 -10.12 4.22 -8.36
C MET A 125 -10.54 5.44 -7.51
N ARG A 126 -10.28 5.40 -6.20
CA ARG A 126 -10.61 6.46 -5.24
C ARG A 126 -9.56 6.49 -4.12
N ALA A 127 -9.23 7.70 -3.65
CA ALA A 127 -8.49 7.92 -2.42
C ALA A 127 -9.44 8.22 -1.24
N SER A 128 -9.09 7.79 -0.03
CA SER A 128 -9.87 8.08 1.19
C SER A 128 -9.25 9.23 1.98
N CYS A 129 -10.03 10.27 2.29
CA CYS A 129 -9.60 11.41 3.11
C CYS A 129 -10.02 11.31 4.59
N GLY A 130 -10.65 10.20 4.98
CA GLY A 130 -10.94 9.86 6.38
C GLY A 130 -9.69 9.61 7.24
N ASP A 131 -9.84 8.82 8.30
CA ASP A 131 -8.75 8.60 9.24
C ASP A 131 -7.57 7.85 8.60
N VAL A 132 -6.37 8.34 8.90
CA VAL A 132 -5.08 7.87 8.42
C VAL A 132 -4.36 6.98 9.44
N PHE A 133 -4.90 6.81 10.65
CA PHE A 133 -4.28 6.06 11.74
C PHE A 133 -3.77 4.67 11.32
N PHE A 134 -2.61 4.28 11.86
CA PHE A 134 -1.87 3.05 11.52
C PHE A 134 -1.61 2.95 10.00
N SER A 135 -0.60 3.67 9.48
CA SER A 135 -0.45 3.91 8.03
C SER A 135 -0.44 2.66 7.14
N GLY A 136 -1.28 2.69 6.09
CA GLY A 136 -1.35 1.64 5.06
C GLY A 136 -0.12 1.60 4.17
N HIS A 137 0.39 2.75 3.75
CA HIS A 137 1.62 2.87 2.96
C HIS A 137 2.81 2.31 3.72
N THR A 138 2.92 2.60 5.03
CA THR A 138 3.97 2.03 5.88
C THR A 138 3.87 0.51 6.00
N ILE A 139 2.69 -0.11 5.93
CA ILE A 139 2.57 -1.58 5.85
C ILE A 139 3.27 -2.08 4.59
N PHE A 140 2.99 -1.49 3.42
CA PHE A 140 3.65 -1.87 2.16
C PHE A 140 5.17 -1.61 2.19
N PHE A 141 5.62 -0.44 2.65
CA PHE A 141 7.05 -0.11 2.76
C PHE A 141 7.80 -1.06 3.69
N THR A 142 7.22 -1.36 4.86
CA THR A 142 7.83 -2.27 5.84
C THR A 142 7.88 -3.70 5.30
N VAL A 143 6.79 -4.23 4.73
CA VAL A 143 6.81 -5.59 4.15
C VAL A 143 7.77 -5.67 2.96
N CYS A 144 7.82 -4.67 2.07
CA CYS A 144 8.79 -4.60 0.98
C CYS A 144 10.23 -4.69 1.50
N ALA A 145 10.62 -3.80 2.43
CA ALA A 145 11.95 -3.81 3.02
C ALA A 145 12.28 -5.17 3.66
N ARG A 146 11.36 -5.76 4.43
CA ARG A 146 11.55 -7.06 5.09
C ARG A 146 11.71 -8.22 4.11
N LEU A 147 10.96 -8.24 3.01
CA LEU A 147 11.11 -9.23 1.94
C LEU A 147 12.47 -9.09 1.25
N TRP A 148 12.89 -7.88 0.88
CA TRP A 148 14.19 -7.66 0.25
C TRP A 148 15.36 -8.00 1.19
N ILE A 149 15.28 -7.64 2.47
CA ILE A 149 16.25 -8.05 3.51
C ILE A 149 16.34 -9.58 3.63
N SER A 150 15.21 -10.29 3.61
CA SER A 150 15.16 -11.73 3.89
C SER A 150 15.48 -12.62 2.67
N TYR A 151 15.10 -12.19 1.47
CA TYR A 151 15.19 -13.01 0.25
C TYR A 151 16.25 -12.53 -0.76
N SER A 152 16.84 -11.34 -0.63
CA SER A 152 18.01 -10.98 -1.46
C SER A 152 19.29 -11.64 -0.94
N SER A 153 20.24 -11.93 -1.83
CA SER A 153 21.63 -12.31 -1.46
C SER A 153 22.57 -11.11 -1.41
N SER A 154 22.37 -10.10 -2.27
CA SER A 154 23.26 -8.93 -2.36
C SER A 154 23.03 -7.96 -1.21
N ARG A 155 24.09 -7.71 -0.42
CA ARG A 155 24.10 -6.70 0.67
C ARG A 155 23.79 -5.29 0.15
N VAL A 156 24.25 -4.94 -1.05
CA VAL A 156 24.00 -3.64 -1.68
C VAL A 156 22.50 -3.46 -1.98
N LEU A 157 21.85 -4.46 -2.58
CA LEU A 157 20.41 -4.39 -2.86
C LEU A 157 19.56 -4.34 -1.59
N LYS A 158 19.98 -5.03 -0.51
CA LYS A 158 19.31 -4.92 0.80
C LYS A 158 19.39 -3.48 1.33
N LEU A 159 20.57 -2.89 1.34
CA LEU A 159 20.78 -1.54 1.84
C LEU A 159 20.00 -0.51 0.99
N LEU A 160 20.11 -0.59 -0.34
CA LEU A 160 19.46 0.33 -1.27
C LEU A 160 17.94 0.28 -1.14
N VAL A 161 17.32 -0.91 -1.21
CA VAL A 161 15.85 -1.01 -1.08
C VAL A 161 15.39 -0.61 0.32
N THR A 162 16.13 -0.95 1.39
CA THR A 162 15.78 -0.52 2.75
C THR A 162 15.88 1.01 2.90
N ALA A 163 16.89 1.65 2.31
CA ALA A 163 17.03 3.10 2.31
C ALA A 163 15.91 3.80 1.52
N VAL A 164 15.52 3.27 0.35
CA VAL A 164 14.39 3.81 -0.44
C VAL A 164 13.07 3.63 0.31
N MET A 165 12.83 2.49 0.96
CA MET A 165 11.62 2.29 1.79
C MET A 165 11.64 3.16 3.06
N ALA A 166 12.81 3.45 3.64
CA ALA A 166 12.94 4.38 4.76
C ALA A 166 12.68 5.83 4.35
N PHE A 167 13.20 6.27 3.20
CA PHE A 167 12.86 7.56 2.59
C PHE A 167 11.37 7.65 2.25
N ALA A 168 10.76 6.57 1.76
CA ALA A 168 9.33 6.52 1.49
C ALA A 168 8.49 6.67 2.78
N MET A 169 8.87 6.00 3.87
CA MET A 169 8.25 6.20 5.19
C MET A 169 8.42 7.63 5.72
N PHE A 170 9.59 8.25 5.52
CA PHE A 170 9.83 9.66 5.84
C PHE A 170 8.93 10.60 5.00
N SER A 171 8.77 10.32 3.70
CA SER A 171 7.97 11.14 2.78
C SER A 171 6.49 11.25 3.19
N LEU A 172 5.93 10.24 3.87
CA LEU A 172 4.55 10.28 4.39
C LEU A 172 4.35 11.38 5.44
N VAL A 173 5.35 11.57 6.31
CA VAL A 173 5.30 12.61 7.36
C VAL A 173 5.72 13.97 6.77
N TRP A 174 6.72 13.97 5.89
CA TRP A 174 7.22 15.18 5.24
C TRP A 174 6.15 15.87 4.37
N ALA A 175 5.38 15.11 3.59
CA ALA A 175 4.27 15.59 2.77
C ALA A 175 2.94 15.77 3.55
N SER A 176 2.94 15.65 4.89
CA SER A 176 1.74 15.72 5.74
C SER A 176 0.63 14.71 5.40
N TYR A 177 0.98 13.56 4.84
CA TYR A 177 0.06 12.47 4.47
C TYR A 177 -0.36 11.59 5.67
N HIS A 178 0.51 11.47 6.68
CA HIS A 178 0.28 10.70 7.91
C HIS A 178 0.95 11.38 9.10
N TYR A 179 0.41 11.18 10.30
CA TYR A 179 1.12 11.53 11.53
C TYR A 179 2.33 10.61 11.72
N SER A 180 3.38 11.13 12.35
CA SER A 180 4.61 10.39 12.67
C SER A 180 4.32 9.13 13.50
N ILE A 181 3.32 9.20 14.39
CA ILE A 181 2.85 8.07 15.20
C ILE A 181 2.23 6.95 14.34
N ASP A 182 1.51 7.28 13.26
CA ASP A 182 0.88 6.30 12.37
C ASP A 182 1.94 5.46 11.65
N VAL A 183 3.00 6.12 11.21
CA VAL A 183 4.16 5.53 10.53
C VAL A 183 4.98 4.71 11.53
N PHE A 184 5.24 5.23 12.73
CA PHE A 184 5.99 4.53 13.76
C PHE A 184 5.28 3.24 14.21
N ILE A 185 3.98 3.32 14.55
CA ILE A 185 3.20 2.18 15.02
C ILE A 185 3.01 1.14 13.90
N ALA A 186 2.75 1.58 12.66
CA ALA A 186 2.68 0.67 11.51
C ALA A 186 3.98 -0.11 11.31
N CYS A 187 5.12 0.59 11.33
CA CYS A 187 6.44 -0.03 11.18
C CYS A 187 6.72 -1.04 12.31
N LEU A 188 6.43 -0.68 13.56
CA LEU A 188 6.60 -1.55 14.73
C LEU A 188 5.73 -2.81 14.62
N VAL A 189 4.42 -2.65 14.43
CA VAL A 189 3.45 -3.76 14.36
C VAL A 189 3.78 -4.73 13.23
N VAL A 190 4.13 -4.23 12.04
CA VAL A 190 4.48 -5.06 10.89
C VAL A 190 5.80 -5.80 11.11
N ASN A 191 6.81 -5.18 11.73
CA ASN A 191 8.05 -5.87 12.12
C ASN A 191 7.79 -6.99 13.14
N VAL A 192 6.88 -6.79 14.10
CA VAL A 192 6.47 -7.82 15.08
C VAL A 192 5.76 -8.98 14.38
N ILE A 193 4.75 -8.72 13.54
CA ILE A 193 4.02 -9.75 12.77
C ILE A 193 4.98 -10.54 11.89
N TYR A 194 5.84 -9.86 11.13
CA TYR A 194 6.82 -10.49 10.23
C TYR A 194 7.80 -11.38 11.00
N SER A 195 8.28 -10.93 12.16
CA SER A 195 9.24 -11.68 12.99
C SER A 195 8.58 -12.89 13.66
N PHE A 196 7.40 -12.71 14.25
CA PHE A 196 6.61 -13.80 14.82
C PHE A 196 6.34 -14.89 13.79
N TYR A 197 5.85 -14.52 12.60
CA TYR A 197 5.59 -15.43 11.50
C TYR A 197 6.82 -16.28 11.12
N HIS A 198 7.99 -15.64 10.99
CA HIS A 198 9.24 -16.34 10.71
C HIS A 198 9.75 -17.21 11.88
N TRP A 199 9.35 -16.94 13.13
CA TRP A 199 9.62 -17.82 14.27
C TRP A 199 8.69 -19.06 14.27
N VAL A 200 7.42 -18.90 13.91
CA VAL A 200 6.44 -20.02 13.80
C VAL A 200 6.86 -21.02 12.73
N ILE A 201 7.40 -20.52 11.62
CA ILE A 201 7.92 -21.33 10.52
C ILE A 201 9.34 -21.83 10.84
N LYS A 202 10.36 -20.96 10.78
CA LYS A 202 11.78 -21.39 10.80
C LYS A 202 12.29 -21.88 12.15
N ARG A 203 11.64 -21.52 13.27
CA ARG A 203 11.95 -22.03 14.61
C ARG A 203 10.88 -22.98 15.14
N LYS A 204 9.94 -23.42 14.29
CA LYS A 204 8.80 -24.29 14.61
C LYS A 204 8.02 -23.84 15.86
N LEU A 205 7.98 -22.54 16.16
CA LEU A 205 7.39 -22.00 17.38
C LEU A 205 5.90 -22.36 17.47
N GLY A 206 5.51 -23.02 18.56
CA GLY A 206 4.15 -23.54 18.71
C GLY A 206 3.85 -24.72 17.79
N SER A 207 4.84 -25.60 17.53
CA SER A 207 4.70 -26.86 16.77
C SER A 207 3.41 -27.61 17.10
N GLU A 208 3.18 -27.88 18.40
CA GLU A 208 2.06 -28.65 18.94
C GLU A 208 0.72 -27.88 18.95
N ARG A 209 0.76 -26.55 18.79
CA ARG A 209 -0.41 -25.68 18.92
C ARG A 209 -1.17 -25.61 17.61
N TRP A 210 -2.51 -25.61 17.68
CA TRP A 210 -3.37 -25.62 16.48
C TRP A 210 -3.04 -24.47 15.53
N TRP A 211 -2.85 -23.25 16.04
CA TRP A 211 -2.51 -22.08 15.23
C TRP A 211 -1.14 -22.21 14.56
N GLY A 212 -0.16 -22.85 15.19
CA GLY A 212 1.16 -23.06 14.63
C GLY A 212 1.13 -24.06 13.47
N ARG A 213 0.35 -25.13 13.60
CA ARG A 213 0.07 -26.08 12.52
C ARG A 213 -0.63 -25.41 11.34
N VAL A 214 -1.67 -24.60 11.61
CA VAL A 214 -2.39 -23.84 10.57
C VAL A 214 -1.47 -22.87 9.83
N ILE A 215 -0.64 -22.09 10.53
CA ILE A 215 0.28 -21.13 9.88
C ILE A 215 1.30 -21.82 8.98
N ARG A 216 1.91 -22.94 9.42
CA ARG A 216 2.88 -23.68 8.59
C ARG A 216 2.23 -24.34 7.37
N ALA A 217 1.03 -24.91 7.51
CA ALA A 217 0.27 -25.42 6.36
C ALA A 217 -0.13 -24.29 5.38
N ALA A 218 -0.55 -23.13 5.91
CA ALA A 218 -0.91 -21.95 5.12
C ALA A 218 0.29 -21.28 4.41
N ASP A 219 1.53 -21.54 4.87
CA ASP A 219 2.78 -21.11 4.24
C ASP A 219 3.33 -22.12 3.22
N GLY A 220 3.35 -23.41 3.57
CA GLY A 220 3.71 -24.51 2.66
C GLY A 220 5.21 -24.74 2.43
N GLU A 221 6.11 -24.19 3.26
CA GLU A 221 7.56 -24.45 3.18
C GLU A 221 7.86 -25.96 3.23
N GLU A 222 7.18 -26.73 4.09
CA GLU A 222 7.34 -28.19 4.23
C GLU A 222 7.05 -28.97 2.93
N LEU A 223 6.08 -28.53 2.11
CA LEU A 223 5.80 -29.12 0.79
C LEU A 223 6.90 -28.77 -0.23
N MET A 224 7.41 -27.53 -0.18
CA MET A 224 8.49 -27.10 -1.08
C MET A 224 9.81 -27.79 -0.74
N ASP A 225 10.11 -27.98 0.54
CA ASP A 225 11.29 -28.70 1.02
C ASP A 225 11.24 -30.18 0.58
N THR A 226 10.08 -30.84 0.65
CA THR A 226 9.89 -32.20 0.12
C THR A 226 10.07 -32.25 -1.39
N LEU A 227 9.44 -31.34 -2.16
CA LEU A 227 9.60 -31.28 -3.61
C LEU A 227 11.04 -30.96 -4.05
N GLU A 228 11.80 -30.21 -3.24
CA GLU A 228 13.22 -29.93 -3.50
C GLU A 228 14.11 -31.14 -3.18
N ALA A 229 13.76 -31.93 -2.15
CA ALA A 229 14.42 -33.20 -1.84
C ALA A 229 14.15 -34.26 -2.94
N ASP A 230 12.90 -34.43 -3.35
CA ASP A 230 12.51 -35.36 -4.41
C ASP A 230 13.16 -34.97 -5.75
N TYR A 231 13.17 -33.67 -6.10
CA TYR A 231 13.86 -33.18 -7.30
C TYR A 231 15.37 -33.49 -7.26
N ARG A 232 16.04 -33.29 -6.12
CA ARG A 232 17.46 -33.67 -5.95
C ARG A 232 17.69 -35.17 -6.05
N ALA A 233 16.79 -36.00 -5.52
CA ALA A 233 16.88 -37.45 -5.61
C ALA A 233 16.69 -37.97 -7.05
N VAL A 234 15.86 -37.29 -7.86
CA VAL A 234 15.59 -37.66 -9.25
C VAL A 234 16.63 -37.11 -10.24
N THR A 235 17.39 -36.06 -9.91
CA THR A 235 18.51 -35.56 -10.73
C THR A 235 19.85 -35.49 -9.96
N PRO A 236 20.56 -36.61 -9.76
CA PRO A 236 21.91 -36.62 -9.16
C PRO A 236 22.99 -36.02 -10.08
N ASP A 237 23.00 -36.40 -11.37
CA ASP A 237 24.18 -36.28 -12.23
C ASP A 237 24.29 -34.96 -13.04
N ALA A 238 23.43 -33.99 -12.74
CA ALA A 238 23.39 -32.69 -13.43
C ALA A 238 24.43 -31.68 -12.91
N LEU A 239 25.14 -31.97 -11.82
CA LEU A 239 26.25 -31.13 -11.31
C LEU A 239 27.63 -31.77 -11.58
N THR A 240 27.77 -33.08 -11.40
CA THR A 240 29.04 -33.82 -11.57
C THR A 240 29.61 -33.72 -12.98
N SER A 241 28.74 -33.64 -13.99
CA SER A 241 29.10 -33.45 -15.41
C SER A 241 29.69 -32.07 -15.73
N HIS A 242 29.50 -31.06 -14.88
CA HIS A 242 29.98 -29.70 -15.11
C HIS A 242 31.33 -29.39 -14.41
N GLU A 243 31.71 -30.18 -13.39
CA GLU A 243 33.06 -30.16 -12.80
C GLU A 243 34.06 -31.01 -13.60
N THR A 244 33.65 -32.16 -14.15
CA THR A 244 34.55 -33.01 -14.95
C THR A 244 34.98 -32.33 -16.26
N LEU A 245 34.04 -31.71 -16.98
CA LEU A 245 34.34 -30.94 -18.19
C LEU A 245 35.21 -29.68 -17.94
N ALA A 246 35.34 -29.23 -16.69
CA ALA A 246 36.22 -28.11 -16.33
C ALA A 246 37.65 -28.56 -15.96
N ASN A 247 37.85 -29.82 -15.54
CA ASN A 247 39.18 -30.36 -15.22
C ASN A 247 39.92 -30.90 -16.45
N ASP A 248 39.22 -31.48 -17.43
CA ASP A 248 39.88 -32.03 -18.63
C ASP A 248 40.50 -30.93 -19.53
N SER A 249 39.95 -29.71 -19.52
CA SER A 249 40.42 -28.59 -20.36
C SER A 249 41.81 -28.05 -20.01
N ASP A 250 42.31 -28.27 -18.79
CA ASP A 250 43.59 -27.73 -18.32
C ASP A 250 44.79 -28.68 -18.56
N SER A 251 44.56 -29.88 -19.10
CA SER A 251 45.60 -30.91 -19.27
C SER A 251 46.21 -31.00 -20.69
N VAL A 252 45.45 -30.66 -21.74
CA VAL A 252 45.87 -30.84 -23.15
C VAL A 252 46.65 -29.62 -23.65
N GLY A 253 47.83 -29.37 -23.06
CA GLY A 253 48.60 -28.14 -23.27
C GLY A 253 50.13 -28.26 -23.32
N LYS A 254 50.71 -29.47 -23.29
CA LYS A 254 52.16 -29.71 -23.43
C LYS A 254 52.46 -31.10 -23.99
N ASP A 255 53.68 -31.23 -24.51
CA ASP A 255 54.36 -32.46 -24.97
C ASP A 255 54.06 -32.96 -26.40
N ALA A 256 54.30 -32.09 -27.37
CA ALA A 256 54.41 -32.46 -28.78
C ALA A 256 55.79 -33.09 -29.11
N LYS A 257 55.91 -34.43 -29.09
CA LYS A 257 57.01 -35.12 -29.80
C LYS A 257 56.76 -36.61 -30.13
N MET A 258 57.26 -36.99 -31.31
CA MET A 258 57.86 -38.31 -31.65
C MET A 258 56.97 -39.47 -32.15
N ILE A 259 56.65 -39.42 -33.45
CA ILE A 259 56.87 -40.49 -34.47
C ILE A 259 56.54 -41.95 -34.07
N HIS A 260 55.44 -42.53 -34.60
CA HIS A 260 55.47 -43.63 -35.58
C HIS A 260 54.10 -43.99 -36.19
N ASP A 261 54.11 -44.47 -37.44
CA ASP A 261 53.05 -45.19 -38.17
C ASP A 261 53.52 -46.66 -38.42
N PRO A 262 52.69 -47.65 -38.88
CA PRO A 262 51.24 -47.67 -39.15
C PRO A 262 50.49 -48.93 -38.57
N GLU A 263 49.30 -49.22 -39.11
CA GLU A 263 48.61 -50.53 -39.24
C GLU A 263 47.57 -51.06 -38.22
N THR A 264 46.29 -50.96 -38.64
CA THR A 264 45.40 -52.10 -39.00
C THR A 264 44.58 -52.89 -37.93
N ALA A 265 43.24 -52.72 -38.07
CA ALA A 265 42.14 -53.68 -37.88
C ALA A 265 41.45 -53.93 -36.51
N ALA A 266 40.20 -54.41 -36.64
CA ALA A 266 39.25 -55.01 -35.67
C ALA A 266 38.36 -54.09 -34.80
N ALA A 267 37.05 -54.39 -34.83
CA ALA A 267 35.96 -53.92 -33.94
C ALA A 267 35.45 -55.16 -33.13
N PRO A 268 34.23 -55.31 -32.53
CA PRO A 268 32.96 -54.55 -32.67
C PRO A 268 32.04 -54.41 -31.40
N ILE A 269 30.81 -53.88 -31.58
CA ILE A 269 29.58 -53.89 -30.70
C ILE A 269 29.70 -53.29 -29.27
N SER A 270 28.66 -52.85 -28.53
CA SER A 270 27.18 -52.63 -28.67
C SER A 270 26.76 -51.59 -27.60
N ASP A 271 25.57 -50.98 -27.46
CA ASP A 271 24.20 -51.07 -28.05
C ASP A 271 23.60 -49.63 -28.09
N GLY A 272 22.43 -49.40 -28.70
CA GLY A 272 21.75 -48.10 -28.70
C GLY A 272 20.22 -48.17 -28.82
N LYS A 273 19.50 -47.99 -27.70
CA LYS A 273 18.02 -48.06 -27.66
C LYS A 273 17.32 -46.72 -27.85
N SER A 274 16.16 -46.78 -28.51
CA SER A 274 15.33 -45.62 -28.87
C SER A 274 14.51 -45.07 -27.69
N ALA A 275 14.06 -43.82 -27.84
CA ALA A 275 13.30 -43.05 -26.86
C ALA A 275 11.81 -43.44 -26.79
N VAL A 276 11.15 -43.01 -25.70
CA VAL A 276 9.68 -42.99 -25.56
C VAL A 276 9.26 -41.62 -25.04
N HIS A 277 8.34 -40.97 -25.75
CA HIS A 277 7.68 -39.73 -25.29
C HIS A 277 6.64 -40.03 -24.20
N ALA A 278 6.49 -39.10 -23.26
CA ALA A 278 5.27 -38.93 -22.49
C ALA A 278 4.90 -37.43 -22.48
N ASN A 279 3.76 -37.08 -23.09
CA ASN A 279 3.20 -35.73 -23.06
C ASN A 279 2.01 -35.72 -22.08
N VAL A 280 1.96 -34.75 -21.17
CA VAL A 280 0.81 -34.54 -20.28
C VAL A 280 0.57 -33.05 -20.14
N ASP A 281 -0.50 -32.57 -20.77
CA ASP A 281 -0.97 -31.19 -20.61
C ASP A 281 -1.50 -30.95 -19.19
N ALA A 282 -1.11 -29.82 -18.60
CA ALA A 282 -1.64 -29.35 -17.31
C ALA A 282 -2.13 -27.90 -17.47
N THR A 283 -3.40 -27.67 -17.13
CA THR A 283 -4.13 -26.42 -17.39
C THR A 283 -3.47 -25.19 -16.75
N SER A 284 -2.99 -24.26 -17.58
CA SER A 284 -2.34 -23.02 -17.15
C SER A 284 -3.35 -21.91 -16.80
N ILE A 285 -3.78 -21.87 -15.53
CA ILE A 285 -4.41 -20.66 -14.99
C ILE A 285 -3.30 -19.59 -14.84
N HIS A 286 -3.32 -18.59 -15.71
CA HIS A 286 -2.24 -17.60 -15.81
C HIS A 286 -2.21 -16.66 -14.58
N ALA A 287 -1.12 -16.72 -13.82
CA ALA A 287 -0.82 -15.73 -12.78
C ALA A 287 -0.61 -14.30 -13.32
N ALA A 288 -0.60 -14.12 -14.65
CA ALA A 288 -0.52 -12.83 -15.31
C ALA A 288 -1.77 -11.96 -15.09
N ASP A 289 -2.98 -12.54 -15.06
CA ASP A 289 -4.23 -11.77 -15.07
C ASP A 289 -4.40 -10.88 -13.82
N VAL A 290 -3.89 -11.34 -12.67
CA VAL A 290 -3.88 -10.55 -11.42
C VAL A 290 -2.89 -9.38 -11.49
N ALA A 291 -1.80 -9.50 -12.26
CA ALA A 291 -0.86 -8.40 -12.50
C ALA A 291 -1.38 -7.43 -13.57
N SER A 292 -2.08 -7.94 -14.59
CA SER A 292 -2.70 -7.14 -15.66
C SER A 292 -3.67 -6.09 -15.11
N VAL A 293 -4.50 -6.45 -14.12
CA VAL A 293 -5.44 -5.52 -13.46
C VAL A 293 -4.71 -4.34 -12.78
N VAL A 294 -3.51 -4.56 -12.23
CA VAL A 294 -2.74 -3.54 -11.51
C VAL A 294 -1.94 -2.64 -12.46
N LEU A 295 -1.50 -3.13 -13.61
CA LEU A 295 -0.77 -2.31 -14.61
C LEU A 295 -1.69 -1.58 -15.60
N ALA A 296 -2.77 -2.20 -16.07
CA ALA A 296 -3.51 -1.72 -17.24
C ALA A 296 -4.25 -0.38 -17.02
N HIS A 297 -4.71 -0.09 -15.79
CA HIS A 297 -5.44 1.15 -15.50
C HIS A 297 -4.55 2.40 -15.35
N GLY A 298 -3.22 2.25 -15.30
CA GLY A 298 -2.30 3.36 -15.06
C GLY A 298 -2.07 4.33 -16.23
N LEU A 299 -2.53 4.00 -17.45
CA LEU A 299 -2.21 4.76 -18.68
C LEU A 299 -3.38 5.53 -19.29
N HIS A 300 -4.63 5.22 -18.94
CA HIS A 300 -5.80 5.77 -19.67
C HIS A 300 -6.34 7.10 -19.10
N HIS A 301 -6.10 7.42 -17.83
CA HIS A 301 -6.79 8.52 -17.15
C HIS A 301 -6.18 9.92 -17.30
N HIS A 302 -5.05 10.07 -18.01
CA HIS A 302 -4.33 11.36 -18.09
C HIS A 302 -4.76 12.28 -19.25
N HIS A 303 -5.71 11.88 -20.09
CA HIS A 303 -6.13 12.67 -21.26
C HIS A 303 -7.54 13.28 -21.18
N ASP A 304 -8.49 12.64 -20.47
CA ASP A 304 -9.92 12.98 -20.61
C ASP A 304 -10.35 14.23 -19.80
N GLU A 305 -9.69 14.54 -18.67
CA GLU A 305 -10.03 15.73 -17.86
C GLU A 305 -9.63 17.07 -18.50
N LEU A 306 -8.83 17.05 -19.58
CA LEU A 306 -8.28 18.26 -20.21
C LEU A 306 -9.04 18.71 -21.47
N GLN A 307 -10.09 17.99 -21.90
CA GLN A 307 -10.95 18.40 -23.03
C GLN A 307 -12.38 18.81 -22.62
N LEU A 308 -12.83 18.46 -21.41
CA LEU A 308 -14.21 18.72 -20.95
C LEU A 308 -14.42 20.10 -20.30
N LEU A 309 -13.48 21.03 -20.52
CA LEU A 309 -13.44 22.38 -19.91
C LEU A 309 -13.37 23.54 -20.92
N VAL A 310 -13.53 23.26 -22.23
CA VAL A 310 -13.38 24.27 -23.30
C VAL A 310 -14.69 24.58 -24.05
N ASP A 311 -15.56 23.59 -24.29
CA ASP A 311 -16.78 23.78 -25.09
C ASP A 311 -18.06 23.34 -24.33
N GLY A 312 -18.87 24.32 -23.92
CA GLY A 312 -20.18 24.11 -23.29
C GLY A 312 -20.95 25.44 -23.12
N PRO A 313 -22.24 25.55 -23.49
CA PRO A 313 -22.91 26.84 -23.63
C PRO A 313 -23.40 27.46 -22.31
N VAL A 314 -23.33 28.80 -22.24
CA VAL A 314 -23.83 29.61 -21.12
C VAL A 314 -25.37 29.63 -21.10
N PRO A 315 -26.04 29.33 -19.96
CA PRO A 315 -27.48 29.50 -19.81
C PRO A 315 -27.86 31.00 -19.79
N ALA A 316 -28.87 31.38 -20.59
CA ALA A 316 -29.38 32.74 -20.61
C ALA A 316 -30.27 33.06 -19.40
N LEU A 317 -30.20 34.31 -18.92
CA LEU A 317 -31.17 34.89 -17.98
C LEU A 317 -32.45 35.29 -18.74
N PRO A 318 -33.65 35.12 -18.15
CA PRO A 318 -34.87 35.68 -18.70
C PRO A 318 -35.03 37.15 -18.30
N ASP A 319 -34.72 38.05 -19.22
CA ASP A 319 -35.24 39.43 -19.18
C ASP A 319 -36.71 39.41 -19.58
N ASP A 320 -37.59 39.95 -18.75
CA ASP A 320 -38.96 40.28 -19.16
C ASP A 320 -39.42 41.58 -18.48
N ALA A 321 -39.38 42.67 -19.23
CA ALA A 321 -39.67 44.01 -18.74
C ALA A 321 -40.37 44.86 -19.83
N THR A 322 -41.70 44.87 -19.80
CA THR A 322 -42.49 45.98 -20.35
C THR A 322 -43.53 46.45 -19.34
N SER A 323 -43.81 47.74 -19.37
CA SER A 323 -44.55 48.46 -18.33
C SER A 323 -45.87 49.03 -18.86
N SER A 324 -46.82 49.31 -17.97
CA SER A 324 -47.68 50.50 -18.13
C SER A 324 -48.55 50.82 -16.91
N ALA A 325 -48.80 52.13 -16.78
CA ALA A 325 -49.99 52.77 -16.25
C ALA A 325 -50.34 52.75 -14.73
N SER A 326 -50.42 53.99 -14.24
CA SER A 326 -51.46 54.56 -13.36
C SER A 326 -51.26 54.55 -11.83
N SER A 327 -51.62 55.69 -11.24
CA SER A 327 -51.47 56.06 -9.84
C SER A 327 -52.71 56.81 -9.36
N SER A 328 -53.31 56.40 -8.23
CA SER A 328 -54.29 57.24 -7.50
C SER A 328 -54.72 56.67 -6.13
N GLY A 329 -54.35 57.34 -5.04
CA GLY A 329 -55.04 57.31 -3.73
C GLY A 329 -55.06 55.98 -2.94
N SER A 330 -55.60 55.94 -1.72
CA SER A 330 -55.83 57.01 -0.71
C SER A 330 -56.29 56.40 0.63
N SER A 331 -56.10 57.13 1.74
CA SER A 331 -56.85 57.04 3.02
C SER A 331 -56.90 55.68 3.77
N SER A 332 -56.29 55.57 4.97
CA SER A 332 -56.99 55.61 6.30
C SER A 332 -57.40 54.23 6.85
N SER A 333 -57.45 53.94 8.16
CA SER A 333 -56.98 54.60 9.40
C SER A 333 -57.18 53.65 10.61
N SER A 334 -56.64 53.97 11.80
CA SER A 334 -57.02 53.47 13.16
C SER A 334 -57.05 51.94 13.38
N GLY A 335 -56.30 51.35 14.33
CA GLY A 335 -56.47 51.51 15.78
C GLY A 335 -56.98 50.17 16.38
N SER A 336 -56.74 49.76 17.63
CA SER A 336 -56.18 50.44 18.80
C SER A 336 -55.46 49.47 19.77
N SER A 337 -54.52 50.01 20.55
CA SER A 337 -53.87 49.37 21.74
C SER A 337 -54.75 49.59 23.01
N PRO A 338 -54.31 49.40 24.29
CA PRO A 338 -53.22 48.58 24.89
C PRO A 338 -53.62 47.83 26.21
N ARG A 339 -52.68 47.08 26.83
CA ARG A 339 -52.22 47.14 28.26
C ARG A 339 -51.16 46.04 28.52
N LYS A 340 -49.96 46.32 29.07
CA LYS A 340 -49.56 46.59 30.50
C LYS A 340 -49.81 45.39 31.43
N ARG A 341 -48.91 44.98 32.34
CA ARG A 341 -47.69 45.58 33.00
C ARG A 341 -46.51 44.56 32.96
N SER A 342 -45.21 44.92 32.94
CA SER A 342 -44.33 45.57 33.96
C SER A 342 -44.22 44.78 35.29
N ASP A 343 -43.20 44.87 36.14
CA ASP A 343 -42.00 45.73 36.34
C ASP A 343 -40.86 44.81 36.89
N ASP A 344 -39.53 45.00 36.90
CA ASP A 344 -38.50 45.87 36.25
C ASP A 344 -37.07 45.40 36.74
N VAL A 345 -35.98 46.17 36.53
CA VAL A 345 -34.66 46.22 37.26
C VAL A 345 -33.41 45.48 36.71
N SER A 346 -32.37 46.28 36.48
CA SER A 346 -30.91 45.98 36.42
C SER A 346 -30.19 47.09 37.24
N PRO A 347 -28.84 47.25 37.34
CA PRO A 347 -27.68 46.41 36.95
C PRO A 347 -26.60 46.28 38.07
N ARG A 348 -25.44 45.65 37.81
CA ARG A 348 -24.09 46.25 38.08
C ARG A 348 -22.86 45.46 37.59
N VAL A 349 -21.77 46.21 37.45
CA VAL A 349 -20.42 45.84 36.95
C VAL A 349 -19.53 45.26 38.06
N ALA A 350 -18.63 44.33 37.72
CA ALA A 350 -17.32 44.16 38.37
C ALA A 350 -16.32 43.51 37.38
N SER A 351 -15.04 43.92 37.44
CA SER A 351 -13.92 43.34 36.66
C SER A 351 -12.94 42.62 37.60
N GLY A 352 -12.15 41.68 37.08
CA GLY A 352 -11.03 41.09 37.83
C GLY A 352 -10.23 40.05 37.05
N ASP A 353 -8.94 40.33 36.84
CA ASP A 353 -7.96 39.34 36.37
C ASP A 353 -7.63 38.32 37.46
N MET A 354 -7.29 37.08 37.06
CA MET A 354 -6.42 36.20 37.86
C MET A 354 -5.60 35.27 36.96
N THR A 355 -4.29 35.25 37.21
CA THR A 355 -3.29 34.42 36.53
C THR A 355 -3.21 33.00 37.13
N PRO A 356 -2.68 32.00 36.39
CA PRO A 356 -2.66 30.61 36.84
C PRO A 356 -1.61 30.35 37.94
N PRO A 357 -1.83 29.33 38.80
CA PRO A 357 -0.88 28.96 39.86
C PRO A 357 0.36 28.26 39.30
N GLN A 358 1.53 28.64 39.81
CA GLN A 358 2.75 27.85 39.75
C GLN A 358 2.74 26.81 40.89
N LEU A 359 3.29 25.63 40.64
CA LEU A 359 3.58 24.64 41.69
C LEU A 359 4.89 23.93 41.35
N HIS A 360 5.91 24.17 42.17
CA HIS A 360 7.15 23.41 42.24
C HIS A 360 7.00 22.33 43.32
N GLU A 361 7.21 21.06 42.97
CA GLU A 361 8.29 20.19 43.49
C GLU A 361 8.39 18.91 42.64
#